data_AF-A0A821Q1H3-F1
#
_entry.id   AF-A0A821Q1H3-F1
#
_cell.length_a   1.000
_cell.length_b   1.000
_cell.length_c   1.000
_cell.angle_alpha   90.00
_cell.angle_beta   90.00
_cell.angle_gamma   90.00
#
_symmetry.space_group_name_H-M   'P 1'
#
loop_
_entity.id
_entity.type
_entity.pdbx_description
1 polymer ?
#
loop_
_entity_poly.entity_id
_entity_poly.type
_entity_poly.pdbx_seq_one_letter_code
_entity_poly.pdbx_strand_id
1 'polypeptide(L)'
;IMVNLMGKQVPFTYSDHTVLLDIPNTICINEHVYRLIDEWHLPIFVFPKLQEALRLFFNEQTQIVADETTQLTVQPFIEGQYEIQTLLDQWFNLVQECKIYTHNLERPSDEHIFSNAFQNVLHTGNNYEILLQLEYIYQSEIEDLLKQRDKQIQEFDAKHHREMQEVVSEPTDKYPDVYVRNLAQKHMEDKQSVEGKWNSNITSAKDRQKQQFKERIMQLHEESLVSNSLQTLNGNKIYTRLNIISSSPLSIVIAVPDTTLHERRLETSYTVQLGAQLKSMYNLRLIRCDMLDYCRLKTEKKDNKILFEPQRLQTLMSLYSSSLCGLVLLVPKRIRLTTADIKEEFASVCERSTDFHFPSFEQQLSSIEDCIQKANQARSTASVSLDSNSLTSKQSDTSLEEQNLCSVGDFYVTRHSNLSEVHVVYHLVVNDSALRSSSEITSRHAALFGLRNILKECCKHDITTLTLPLLLTHDMTEEMTIPWVLKRTELVLKCLKGFMMEMATWGVNRCSTIQLVVPKNLLDQTFFQLADLVPTIFRESRTVTLQF
;
A
#
# COMPACT_ATOMS: atom_id res chain seq x y z
N ILE A 1 38.23 2.54 25.47
CA ILE A 1 38.32 3.76 26.31
C ILE A 1 37.02 3.90 27.07
N MET A 2 36.76 3.03 28.05
CA MET A 2 35.79 3.33 29.10
C MET A 2 36.63 3.89 30.23
N VAL A 3 36.76 5.22 30.28
CA VAL A 3 37.14 5.87 31.53
C VAL A 3 35.98 5.54 32.46
N ASN A 4 36.24 4.63 33.40
CA ASN A 4 35.38 4.47 34.56
C ASN A 4 35.31 5.86 35.18
N LEU A 5 34.19 6.56 35.01
CA LEU A 5 33.88 7.79 35.74
C LEU A 5 33.69 7.35 37.20
N MET A 6 34.80 7.14 37.90
CA MET A 6 34.78 7.01 39.35
C MET A 6 34.19 8.31 39.87
N GLY A 7 33.02 8.20 40.50
CA GLY A 7 32.26 9.34 41.00
C GLY A 7 33.17 10.23 41.85
N LYS A 8 33.40 11.48 41.41
CA LYS A 8 34.15 12.47 42.18
C LYS A 8 33.15 13.09 43.14
N GLN A 9 33.38 12.92 44.45
CA GLN A 9 32.58 13.57 45.49
C GLN A 9 32.99 15.02 45.63
N VAL A 10 32.09 15.94 45.31
CA VAL A 10 32.34 17.38 45.42
C VAL A 10 31.37 17.97 46.45
N PRO A 11 31.86 18.78 47.42
CA PRO A 11 31.01 19.43 48.40
C PRO A 11 30.15 20.51 47.75
N PHE A 12 28.84 20.41 47.93
CA PHE A 12 27.86 21.42 47.62
C PHE A 12 27.42 22.13 48.90
N THR A 13 27.61 23.45 48.96
CA THR A 13 27.18 24.31 50.05
C THR A 13 25.98 25.15 49.65
N TYR A 14 24.94 25.14 50.48
CA TYR A 14 23.80 26.05 50.34
C TYR A 14 23.44 26.64 51.70
N SER A 15 23.52 27.97 51.80
CA SER A 15 23.42 28.70 53.07
C SER A 15 24.47 28.18 54.08
N ASP A 16 24.04 27.55 55.18
CA ASP A 16 24.91 27.07 56.26
C ASP A 16 25.11 25.54 56.24
N HIS A 17 24.60 24.85 55.21
CA HIS A 17 24.66 23.39 55.10
C HIS A 17 25.55 22.93 53.93
N THR A 18 26.33 21.88 54.16
CA THR A 18 27.23 21.27 53.17
C THR A 18 26.93 19.78 53.03
N VAL A 19 26.77 19.30 51.79
CA VAL A 19 26.63 17.87 51.47
C VAL A 19 27.59 17.50 50.34
N LEU A 20 28.15 16.28 50.40
CA LEU A 20 28.99 15.73 49.34
C LEU A 20 28.10 15.09 48.27
N LEU A 21 28.29 15.49 47.01
CA LEU A 21 27.52 14.99 45.87
C LEU A 21 28.43 14.27 44.88
N ASP A 22 27.98 13.11 44.39
CA ASP A 22 28.67 12.32 43.37
C ASP A 22 28.48 12.92 41.96
N ILE A 23 29.57 13.08 41.21
CA ILE A 23 29.56 13.48 39.79
C ILE A 23 30.22 12.38 38.94
N PRO A 24 29.59 11.87 37.86
CA PRO A 24 28.33 12.35 37.26
C PRO A 24 27.09 11.95 38.07
N ASN A 25 26.09 12.82 38.09
CA ASN A 25 24.87 12.60 38.85
C ASN A 25 24.07 11.41 38.29
N THR A 26 23.80 10.41 39.13
CA THR A 26 23.06 9.20 38.77
C THR A 26 21.56 9.30 39.08
N ILE A 27 21.13 10.34 39.81
CA ILE A 27 19.76 10.50 40.33
C ILE A 27 19.17 11.82 39.80
N CYS A 28 17.84 11.88 39.64
CA CYS A 28 17.18 13.10 39.22
C CYS A 28 17.43 14.26 40.21
N ILE A 29 17.75 15.45 39.68
CA ILE A 29 18.03 16.67 40.48
C ILE A 29 16.88 16.98 41.44
N ASN A 30 15.63 16.77 41.02
CA ASN A 30 14.46 17.03 41.87
C ASN A 30 14.42 16.12 43.10
N GLU A 31 14.83 14.87 42.96
CA GLU A 31 14.88 13.92 44.07
C GLU A 31 15.98 14.27 45.07
N HIS A 32 17.12 14.77 44.58
CA HIS A 32 18.18 15.34 45.43
C HIS A 32 17.68 16.56 46.22
N VAL A 33 16.96 17.48 45.58
CA VAL A 33 16.39 18.66 46.24
C VAL A 33 15.40 18.23 47.34
N TYR A 34 14.55 17.24 47.08
CA TYR A 34 13.63 16.72 48.10
C TYR A 34 14.35 16.09 49.29
N ARG A 35 15.39 15.28 49.04
CA ARG A 35 16.20 14.67 50.12
C ARG A 35 16.92 15.72 50.95
N LEU A 36 17.48 16.75 50.32
CA LEU A 36 18.15 17.85 51.03
C LEU A 36 17.18 18.72 51.84
N ILE A 37 15.96 18.93 51.34
CA ILE A 37 14.92 19.65 52.09
C ILE A 37 14.47 18.85 53.32
N ASP A 38 14.32 17.53 53.17
CA ASP A 38 13.95 16.64 54.27
C ASP A 38 15.07 16.53 55.31
N GLU A 39 16.33 16.35 54.87
CA GLU A 39 17.50 16.26 55.75
C GLU A 39 17.83 17.57 56.48
N TRP A 40 17.69 18.72 55.81
CA TRP A 40 18.00 20.03 56.40
C TRP A 40 16.78 20.73 57.01
N HIS A 41 15.60 20.07 57.01
CA HIS A 41 14.32 20.59 57.51
C HIS A 41 13.98 21.98 56.95
N LEU A 42 14.25 22.19 55.66
CA LEU A 42 14.06 23.48 55.01
C LEU A 42 12.57 23.71 54.66
N PRO A 43 12.09 24.97 54.68
CA PRO A 43 10.74 25.27 54.22
C PRO A 43 10.55 24.96 52.73
N ILE A 44 9.38 24.41 52.38
CA ILE A 44 9.03 23.97 51.01
C ILE A 44 9.16 25.08 49.95
N PHE A 45 9.00 26.36 50.34
CA PHE A 45 9.16 27.49 49.41
C PHE A 45 10.60 27.70 48.91
N VAL A 46 11.60 27.07 49.53
CA VAL A 46 13.02 27.12 49.12
C VAL A 46 13.31 26.18 47.95
N PHE A 47 12.42 25.23 47.67
CA PHE A 47 12.54 24.25 46.59
C PHE A 47 13.00 24.82 45.23
N PRO A 48 12.33 25.83 44.64
CA PRO A 48 12.75 26.36 43.34
C PRO A 48 14.15 26.97 43.34
N LYS A 49 14.56 27.62 44.45
CA LYS A 49 15.89 28.24 44.57
C LYS A 49 16.99 27.21 44.76
N LEU A 50 16.74 26.17 45.56
CA LEU A 50 17.68 25.08 45.78
C LEU A 50 17.84 24.22 44.52
N GLN A 51 16.75 23.99 43.79
CA GLN A 51 16.76 23.28 42.51
C GLN A 51 17.61 24.00 41.46
N GLU A 52 17.49 25.32 41.35
CA GLU A 52 18.30 26.11 40.43
C GLU A 52 19.78 26.10 40.81
N ALA A 53 20.09 26.25 42.10
CA ALA A 53 21.46 26.21 42.62
C ALA A 53 22.13 24.84 42.39
N LEU A 54 21.43 23.73 42.66
CA LEU A 54 21.94 22.38 42.40
C LEU A 54 22.12 22.11 40.90
N ARG A 55 21.21 22.60 40.06
CA ARG A 55 21.32 22.45 38.61
C ARG A 55 22.54 23.20 38.07
N LEU A 56 22.80 24.42 38.54
CA LEU A 56 24.00 25.18 38.17
C LEU A 56 25.27 24.47 38.65
N PHE A 57 25.29 24.02 39.90
CA PHE A 57 26.44 23.29 40.46
C PHE A 57 26.75 22.00 39.68
N PHE A 58 25.74 21.17 39.40
CA PHE A 58 25.96 19.95 38.62
C PHE A 58 26.44 20.25 37.21
N ASN A 59 25.92 21.31 36.56
CA ASN A 59 26.38 21.70 35.23
C ASN A 59 27.86 22.14 35.24
N GLU A 60 28.24 23.02 36.16
CA GLU A 60 29.62 23.52 36.27
C GLU A 60 30.60 22.41 36.61
N GLN A 61 30.28 21.57 37.60
CA GLN A 61 31.17 20.49 38.01
C GLN A 61 31.25 19.37 36.97
N THR A 62 30.14 19.06 36.28
CA THR A 62 30.16 18.10 35.16
C THR A 62 31.03 18.64 34.02
N GLN A 63 30.97 19.94 33.74
CA GLN A 63 31.80 20.56 32.72
C GLN A 63 33.28 20.51 33.09
N ILE A 64 33.65 20.82 34.34
CA ILE A 64 35.04 20.73 34.81
C ILE A 64 35.56 19.29 34.71
N VAL A 65 34.79 18.30 35.18
CA VAL A 65 35.19 16.89 35.09
C VAL A 65 35.29 16.43 33.63
N ALA A 66 34.39 16.88 32.76
CA ALA A 66 34.46 16.59 31.33
C ALA A 66 35.69 17.23 30.67
N ASP A 67 36.03 18.47 31.02
CA ASP A 67 37.21 19.17 30.50
C ASP A 67 38.52 18.52 31.00
N GLU A 68 38.60 18.15 32.29
CA GLU A 68 39.73 17.38 32.87
C GLU A 68 39.89 16.03 32.15
N THR A 69 38.78 15.29 31.97
CA THR A 69 38.80 13.98 31.30
C THR A 69 39.18 14.12 29.82
N THR A 70 38.69 15.16 29.16
CA THR A 70 39.01 15.46 27.75
C THR A 70 40.49 15.82 27.62
N GLN A 71 41.03 16.66 28.50
CA GLN A 71 42.45 16.98 28.50
C GLN A 71 43.31 15.73 28.73
N LEU A 72 43.00 14.90 29.73
CA LEU A 72 43.71 13.64 29.99
C LEU A 72 43.64 12.66 28.81
N THR A 73 42.53 12.67 28.07
CA THR A 73 42.36 11.79 26.91
C THR A 73 43.07 12.34 25.67
N VAL A 74 43.13 13.66 25.49
CA VAL A 74 43.69 14.33 24.29
C VAL A 74 45.19 14.58 24.41
N GLN A 75 45.72 14.81 25.61
CA GLN A 75 47.14 15.10 25.84
C GLN A 75 48.08 14.01 25.27
N PRO A 76 47.78 12.70 25.36
CA PRO A 76 48.58 11.64 24.72
C PRO A 76 48.52 11.62 23.19
N PHE A 77 47.46 12.17 22.57
CA PHE A 77 47.37 12.32 21.11
C PHE A 77 48.21 13.49 20.61
N ILE A 78 48.29 14.59 21.38
CA ILE A 78 49.11 15.76 21.06
C ILE A 78 50.60 15.42 21.19
N GLU A 79 50.96 14.60 22.18
CA GLU A 79 52.34 14.13 22.42
C GLU A 79 52.79 13.01 21.46
N GLY A 80 51.92 12.58 20.53
CA GLY A 80 52.26 11.62 19.47
C GLY A 80 52.45 10.17 19.94
N GLN A 81 51.94 9.80 21.12
CA GLN A 81 52.14 8.47 21.71
C GLN A 81 51.18 7.39 21.18
N TYR A 82 50.19 7.76 20.36
CA TYR A 82 49.20 6.83 19.80
C TYR A 82 49.25 6.81 18.27
N GLU A 83 49.42 5.61 17.71
CA GLU A 83 49.40 5.37 16.27
C GLU A 83 47.94 5.30 15.78
N ILE A 84 47.56 6.14 14.82
CA ILE A 84 46.17 6.28 14.34
C ILE A 84 45.60 4.94 13.83
N GLN A 85 46.45 4.06 13.28
CA GLN A 85 46.06 2.74 12.82
C GLN A 85 45.56 1.84 13.96
N THR A 86 46.21 1.86 15.12
CA THR A 86 45.77 1.07 16.27
C THR A 86 44.42 1.55 16.82
N LEU A 87 44.16 2.86 16.73
CA LEU A 87 42.87 3.44 17.10
C LEU A 87 41.77 3.07 16.10
N LEU A 88 42.10 3.07 14.80
CA LEU A 88 41.20 2.60 13.75
C LEU A 88 40.88 1.12 13.91
N ASP A 89 41.85 0.29 14.26
CA ASP A 89 41.62 -1.14 14.53
C ASP A 89 40.78 -1.37 15.78
N GLN A 90 41.03 -0.61 16.86
CA GLN A 90 40.19 -0.67 18.07
C GLN A 90 38.78 -0.16 17.81
N TRP A 91 38.63 0.92 17.02
CA TRP A 91 37.34 1.45 16.63
C TRP A 91 36.60 0.48 15.70
N PHE A 92 37.32 -0.16 14.77
CA PHE A 92 36.78 -1.20 13.91
C PHE A 92 36.30 -2.40 14.74
N ASN A 93 37.07 -2.84 15.73
CA ASN A 93 36.68 -3.92 16.63
C ASN A 93 35.48 -3.54 17.51
N LEU A 94 35.42 -2.32 18.05
CA LEU A 94 34.26 -1.83 18.80
C LEU A 94 33.02 -1.67 17.92
N VAL A 95 33.18 -1.24 16.67
CA VAL A 95 32.09 -1.20 15.68
C VAL A 95 31.67 -2.61 15.29
N GLN A 96 32.57 -3.59 15.24
CA GLN A 96 32.23 -5.00 15.04
C GLN A 96 31.50 -5.59 16.26
N GLU A 97 31.92 -5.28 17.48
CA GLU A 97 31.20 -5.68 18.70
C GLU A 97 29.82 -4.99 18.80
N CYS A 98 29.73 -3.70 18.49
CA CYS A 98 28.45 -2.99 18.35
C CYS A 98 27.62 -3.56 17.19
N LYS A 99 28.23 -4.03 16.10
CA LYS A 99 27.56 -4.80 15.03
C LYS A 99 27.01 -6.13 15.53
N ILE A 100 27.63 -6.76 16.53
CA ILE A 100 27.13 -7.98 17.18
C ILE A 100 25.92 -7.65 18.06
N TYR A 101 25.94 -6.55 18.82
CA TYR A 101 24.76 -6.09 19.59
C TYR A 101 23.62 -5.57 18.71
N THR A 102 23.95 -4.94 17.58
CA THR A 102 22.99 -4.56 16.54
C THR A 102 22.67 -5.69 15.57
N HIS A 103 23.26 -6.88 15.70
CA HIS A 103 22.87 -8.06 14.92
C HIS A 103 21.49 -8.60 15.33
N ASN A 104 20.95 -8.10 16.45
CA ASN A 104 19.54 -8.20 16.86
C ASN A 104 18.62 -7.18 16.16
N LEU A 105 19.16 -6.20 15.44
CA LEU A 105 18.42 -5.47 14.41
C LEU A 105 18.65 -6.22 13.10
N GLU A 106 17.58 -6.85 12.61
CA GLU A 106 17.58 -7.64 11.37
C GLU A 106 18.36 -6.89 10.28
N ARG A 107 19.29 -7.58 9.59
CA ARG A 107 19.88 -7.03 8.37
C ARG A 107 18.71 -6.57 7.47
N PRO A 108 18.75 -5.35 6.92
CA PRO A 108 17.67 -4.90 6.05
C PRO A 108 17.53 -5.93 4.93
N SER A 109 16.33 -6.50 4.80
CA SER A 109 16.01 -7.47 3.75
C SER A 109 16.39 -6.89 2.38
N ASP A 110 16.76 -7.74 1.43
CA ASP A 110 17.04 -7.32 0.05
C ASP A 110 15.86 -6.51 -0.53
N GLU A 111 14.63 -6.80 -0.11
CA GLU A 111 13.43 -6.04 -0.46
C GLU A 111 13.44 -4.62 0.11
N HIS A 112 13.91 -4.44 1.36
CA HIS A 112 14.02 -3.12 1.98
C HIS A 112 15.12 -2.28 1.31
N ILE A 113 16.26 -2.90 0.99
CA ILE A 113 17.36 -2.25 0.25
C ILE A 113 16.85 -1.79 -1.11
N PHE A 114 16.17 -2.66 -1.85
CA PHE A 114 15.59 -2.33 -3.15
C PHE A 114 14.54 -1.21 -3.05
N SER A 115 13.66 -1.25 -2.05
CA SER A 115 12.62 -0.23 -1.85
C SER A 115 13.22 1.16 -1.62
N ASN A 116 14.28 1.24 -0.81
CA ASN A 116 14.99 2.49 -0.55
C ASN A 116 15.75 2.97 -1.80
N ALA A 117 16.45 2.06 -2.50
CA ALA A 117 17.12 2.38 -3.77
C ALA A 117 16.13 2.93 -4.81
N PHE A 118 14.96 2.29 -4.94
CA PHE A 118 13.89 2.72 -5.84
C PHE A 118 13.41 4.14 -5.52
N GLN A 119 13.05 4.42 -4.26
CA GLN A 119 12.62 5.76 -3.85
C GLN A 119 13.71 6.81 -4.12
N ASN A 120 14.96 6.52 -3.76
CA ASN A 120 16.07 7.44 -4.01
C ASN A 120 16.25 7.74 -5.50
N VAL A 121 16.22 6.72 -6.36
CA VAL A 121 16.32 6.91 -7.82
C VAL A 121 15.17 7.75 -8.35
N LEU A 122 13.95 7.48 -7.90
CA LEU A 122 12.74 8.17 -8.35
C LEU A 122 12.74 9.66 -7.95
N HIS A 123 13.20 9.98 -6.74
CA HIS A 123 13.33 11.34 -6.24
C HIS A 123 14.57 12.08 -6.76
N THR A 124 15.54 11.37 -7.35
CA THR A 124 16.77 11.97 -7.86
C THR A 124 16.64 12.36 -9.34
N GLY A 125 16.54 13.67 -9.60
CA GLY A 125 16.63 14.23 -10.96
C GLY A 125 15.54 13.75 -11.92
N ASN A 126 15.90 13.57 -13.19
CA ASN A 126 14.99 13.14 -14.26
C ASN A 126 14.96 11.61 -14.44
N ASN A 127 15.39 10.84 -13.44
CA ASN A 127 15.42 9.37 -13.55
C ASN A 127 14.03 8.74 -13.63
N TYR A 128 12.98 9.42 -13.15
CA TYR A 128 11.60 8.95 -13.30
C TYR A 128 11.19 8.79 -14.78
N GLU A 129 11.73 9.59 -15.70
CA GLU A 129 11.46 9.46 -17.15
C GLU A 129 11.99 8.12 -17.66
N ILE A 130 13.20 7.75 -17.25
CA ILE A 130 13.80 6.45 -17.58
C ILE A 130 12.92 5.31 -17.09
N LEU A 131 12.39 5.39 -15.86
CA LEU A 131 11.57 4.33 -15.28
C LEU A 131 10.23 4.18 -16.02
N LEU A 132 9.57 5.28 -16.34
CA LEU A 132 8.36 5.28 -17.15
C LEU A 132 8.63 4.72 -18.57
N GLN A 133 9.82 4.95 -19.12
CA GLN A 133 10.19 4.41 -20.43
C GLN A 133 10.34 2.90 -20.41
N LEU A 134 11.04 2.40 -19.40
CA LEU A 134 11.19 0.97 -19.19
C LEU A 134 9.83 0.30 -18.97
N GLU A 135 8.97 0.91 -18.15
CA GLU A 135 7.60 0.44 -17.94
C GLU A 135 6.82 0.34 -19.26
N TYR A 136 6.85 1.38 -20.09
CA TYR A 136 6.17 1.36 -21.39
C TYR A 136 6.71 0.26 -22.32
N ILE A 137 8.03 0.13 -22.43
CA ILE A 137 8.67 -0.86 -23.31
C ILE A 137 8.28 -2.28 -22.87
N TYR A 138 8.37 -2.55 -21.57
CA TYR A 138 8.01 -3.85 -21.01
C TYR A 138 6.53 -4.15 -21.14
N GLN A 139 5.65 -3.17 -20.90
CA GLN A 139 4.22 -3.32 -21.14
C GLN A 139 3.93 -3.63 -22.61
N SER A 140 4.51 -2.91 -23.56
CA SER A 140 4.29 -3.14 -25.00
C SER A 140 4.71 -4.56 -25.41
N GLU A 141 5.83 -5.06 -24.90
CA GLU A 141 6.30 -6.44 -25.17
C GLU A 141 5.29 -7.48 -24.65
N ILE A 142 4.79 -7.30 -23.43
CA ILE A 142 3.81 -8.21 -22.84
C ILE A 142 2.46 -8.14 -23.57
N GLU A 143 1.99 -6.94 -23.92
CA GLU A 143 0.75 -6.79 -24.70
C GLU A 143 0.83 -7.48 -26.05
N ASP A 144 1.99 -7.46 -26.73
CA ASP A 144 2.16 -8.16 -28.00
C ASP A 144 2.18 -9.68 -27.84
N LEU A 145 2.78 -10.21 -26.75
CA LEU A 145 2.70 -11.63 -26.42
C LEU A 145 1.26 -12.07 -26.10
N LEU A 146 0.51 -11.26 -25.35
CA LEU A 146 -0.90 -11.53 -25.05
C LEU A 146 -1.76 -11.54 -26.31
N LYS A 147 -1.58 -10.56 -27.22
CA LYS A 147 -2.27 -10.54 -28.51
C LYS A 147 -1.97 -11.78 -29.35
N GLN A 148 -0.71 -12.23 -29.37
CA GLN A 148 -0.32 -13.45 -30.09
C GLN A 148 -0.96 -14.71 -29.48
N ARG A 149 -0.95 -14.83 -28.14
CA ARG A 149 -1.66 -15.89 -27.41
C ARG A 149 -3.13 -15.90 -27.77
N ASP A 150 -3.81 -14.78 -27.59
CA ASP A 150 -5.27 -14.69 -27.77
C ASP A 150 -5.65 -15.00 -29.22
N LYS A 151 -4.86 -14.53 -30.19
CA LYS A 151 -5.04 -14.88 -31.61
C LYS A 151 -4.90 -16.38 -31.86
N GLN A 152 -3.86 -17.02 -31.33
CA GLN A 152 -3.66 -18.47 -31.53
C GLN A 152 -4.73 -19.31 -30.85
N ILE A 153 -5.16 -18.92 -29.64
CA ILE A 153 -6.26 -19.60 -28.94
C ILE A 153 -7.55 -19.47 -29.75
N GLN A 154 -7.87 -18.28 -30.26
CA GLN A 154 -9.04 -18.08 -31.13
C GLN A 154 -8.99 -18.90 -32.42
N GLU A 155 -7.82 -18.98 -33.07
CA GLU A 155 -7.63 -19.82 -34.27
C GLU A 155 -7.84 -21.31 -33.96
N PHE A 156 -7.34 -21.78 -32.81
CA PHE A 156 -7.56 -23.15 -32.33
C PHE A 156 -9.03 -23.42 -31.99
N ASP A 157 -9.69 -22.51 -31.26
CA ASP A 157 -11.09 -22.62 -30.90
C ASP A 157 -11.98 -22.65 -32.15
N ALA A 158 -11.70 -21.81 -33.15
CA ALA A 158 -12.43 -21.81 -34.42
C ALA A 158 -12.25 -23.12 -35.20
N LYS A 159 -11.03 -23.67 -35.23
CA LYS A 159 -10.73 -24.95 -35.86
C LYS A 159 -11.44 -26.11 -35.16
N HIS A 160 -11.33 -26.19 -33.83
CA HIS A 160 -11.99 -27.21 -33.03
C HIS A 160 -13.52 -27.12 -33.14
N HIS A 161 -14.08 -25.91 -33.14
CA HIS A 161 -15.51 -25.69 -33.33
C HIS A 161 -15.98 -26.22 -34.69
N ARG A 162 -15.22 -25.94 -35.77
CA ARG A 162 -15.52 -26.46 -37.10
C ARG A 162 -15.43 -27.98 -37.18
N GLU A 163 -14.36 -28.58 -36.68
CA GLU A 163 -14.19 -30.05 -36.67
C GLU A 163 -15.31 -30.73 -35.87
N MET A 164 -15.70 -30.18 -34.72
CA MET A 164 -16.80 -30.70 -33.92
C MET A 164 -18.14 -30.55 -34.63
N GLN A 165 -18.38 -29.40 -35.28
CA GLN A 165 -19.61 -29.17 -36.03
C GLN A 165 -19.75 -30.12 -37.23
N GLU A 166 -18.66 -30.38 -37.96
CA GLU A 166 -18.64 -31.33 -39.07
C GLU A 166 -19.03 -32.74 -38.56
N VAL A 167 -18.40 -33.23 -37.48
CA VAL A 167 -18.68 -34.56 -36.91
C VAL A 167 -20.09 -34.69 -36.35
N VAL A 168 -20.62 -33.64 -35.70
CA VAL A 168 -21.98 -33.63 -35.14
C VAL A 168 -23.06 -33.51 -36.23
N SER A 169 -22.73 -32.89 -37.37
CA SER A 169 -23.67 -32.72 -38.49
C SER A 169 -23.88 -33.98 -39.33
N GLU A 170 -22.94 -34.94 -39.27
CA GLU A 170 -23.04 -36.20 -39.99
C GLU A 170 -23.97 -37.21 -39.28
N PRO A 171 -24.67 -38.09 -40.02
CA PRO A 171 -25.61 -39.04 -39.43
C PRO A 171 -24.92 -39.98 -38.43
N THR A 172 -25.60 -40.28 -37.32
CA THR A 172 -25.09 -40.99 -36.12
C THR A 172 -24.42 -42.35 -36.41
N ASP A 173 -24.72 -42.97 -37.55
CA ASP A 173 -24.13 -44.25 -37.97
C ASP A 173 -22.67 -44.13 -38.42
N LYS A 174 -22.19 -42.95 -38.80
CA LYS A 174 -20.85 -42.76 -39.37
C LYS A 174 -19.77 -42.52 -38.30
N TYR A 175 -20.14 -41.89 -37.19
CA TYR A 175 -19.25 -41.62 -36.06
C TYR A 175 -19.91 -42.06 -34.75
N PRO A 176 -19.39 -43.11 -34.07
CA PRO A 176 -19.87 -43.50 -32.75
C PRO A 176 -19.65 -42.37 -31.73
N ASP A 177 -20.50 -42.27 -30.70
CA ASP A 177 -20.35 -41.30 -29.59
C ASP A 177 -18.97 -41.35 -28.91
N VAL A 178 -18.33 -42.52 -28.91
CA VAL A 178 -16.97 -42.72 -28.40
C VAL A 178 -15.96 -41.90 -29.19
N TYR A 179 -16.13 -41.78 -30.51
CA TYR A 179 -15.27 -40.96 -31.37
C TYR A 179 -15.43 -39.47 -31.05
N VAL A 180 -16.67 -39.00 -30.90
CA VAL A 180 -16.96 -37.60 -30.54
C VAL A 180 -16.33 -37.24 -29.18
N ARG A 181 -16.44 -38.14 -28.20
CA ARG A 181 -15.81 -37.96 -26.89
C ARG A 181 -14.28 -37.91 -26.97
N ASN A 182 -13.66 -38.82 -27.72
CA ASN A 182 -12.21 -38.84 -27.90
C ASN A 182 -11.72 -37.58 -28.63
N LEU A 183 -12.47 -37.10 -29.62
CA LEU A 183 -12.18 -35.85 -30.33
C LEU A 183 -12.26 -34.65 -29.38
N ALA A 184 -13.32 -34.56 -28.57
CA ALA A 184 -13.47 -33.51 -27.57
C ALA A 184 -12.34 -33.53 -26.53
N GLN A 185 -11.93 -34.72 -26.06
CA GLN A 185 -10.80 -34.87 -25.17
C GLN A 185 -9.50 -34.39 -25.82
N LYS A 186 -9.25 -34.78 -27.08
CA LYS A 186 -8.08 -34.31 -27.82
C LYS A 186 -8.07 -32.78 -27.98
N HIS A 187 -9.20 -32.17 -28.34
CA HIS A 187 -9.34 -30.71 -28.45
C HIS A 187 -9.02 -30.01 -27.12
N MET A 188 -9.45 -30.59 -25.99
CA MET A 188 -9.15 -30.08 -24.66
C MET A 188 -7.66 -30.19 -24.32
N GLU A 189 -7.03 -31.33 -24.59
CA GLU A 189 -5.60 -31.55 -24.36
C GLU A 189 -4.72 -30.63 -25.23
N ASP A 190 -5.08 -30.49 -26.51
CA ASP A 190 -4.38 -29.61 -27.46
C ASP A 190 -4.47 -28.14 -27.00
N LYS A 191 -5.66 -27.69 -26.57
CA LYS A 191 -5.86 -26.34 -26.03
C LYS A 191 -5.04 -26.10 -24.76
N GLN A 192 -5.10 -27.02 -23.79
CA GLN A 192 -4.32 -26.91 -22.55
C GLN A 192 -2.80 -26.88 -22.80
N SER A 193 -2.32 -27.65 -23.78
CA SER A 193 -0.90 -27.64 -24.17
C SER A 193 -0.46 -26.28 -24.73
N VAL A 194 -1.29 -25.67 -25.57
CA VAL A 194 -1.02 -24.34 -26.16
C VAL A 194 -1.09 -23.25 -25.09
N GLU A 195 -2.13 -23.26 -24.25
CA GLU A 195 -2.27 -22.33 -23.12
C GLU A 195 -1.08 -22.45 -22.14
N GLY A 196 -0.68 -23.67 -21.79
CA GLY A 196 0.47 -23.91 -20.91
C GLY A 196 1.79 -23.36 -21.48
N LYS A 197 2.03 -23.52 -22.78
CA LYS A 197 3.21 -22.94 -23.45
C LYS A 197 3.20 -21.41 -23.39
N TRP A 198 2.06 -20.78 -23.70
CA TRP A 198 1.92 -19.34 -23.63
C TRP A 198 2.06 -18.80 -22.21
N ASN A 199 1.45 -19.44 -21.23
CA ASN A 199 1.56 -19.06 -19.82
C ASN A 199 3.01 -19.17 -19.31
N SER A 200 3.74 -20.22 -19.72
CA SER A 200 5.16 -20.36 -19.41
C SER A 200 6.01 -19.27 -20.07
N ASN A 201 5.74 -18.95 -21.33
CA ASN A 201 6.46 -17.91 -22.08
C ASN A 201 6.22 -16.52 -21.49
N ILE A 202 4.96 -16.19 -21.19
CA ILE A 202 4.58 -14.90 -20.58
C ILE A 202 5.20 -14.78 -19.19
N THR A 203 5.08 -15.81 -18.35
CA THR A 203 5.69 -15.82 -17.01
C THR A 203 7.20 -15.62 -17.09
N SER A 204 7.89 -16.35 -17.97
CA SER A 204 9.34 -16.22 -18.17
C SER A 204 9.73 -14.82 -18.67
N ALA A 205 8.92 -14.21 -19.54
CA ALA A 205 9.14 -12.83 -19.99
C ALA A 205 8.97 -11.83 -18.84
N LYS A 206 7.90 -11.95 -18.04
CA LYS A 206 7.65 -11.11 -16.86
C LYS A 206 8.76 -11.22 -15.82
N ASP A 207 9.21 -12.43 -15.52
CA ASP A 207 10.31 -12.67 -14.57
C ASP A 207 11.62 -12.04 -15.06
N ARG A 208 11.94 -12.20 -16.36
CA ARG A 208 13.09 -11.54 -16.98
C ARG A 208 12.99 -10.02 -16.89
N GLN A 209 11.85 -9.43 -17.24
CA GLN A 209 11.63 -7.98 -17.15
C GLN A 209 11.76 -7.49 -15.70
N LYS A 210 11.24 -8.25 -14.73
CA LYS A 210 11.37 -7.96 -13.30
C LYS A 210 12.82 -7.95 -12.82
N GLN A 211 13.60 -8.95 -13.21
CA GLN A 211 15.03 -8.99 -12.90
C GLN A 211 15.78 -7.81 -13.52
N GLN A 212 15.59 -7.57 -14.82
CA GLN A 212 16.23 -6.47 -15.55
C GLN A 212 15.87 -5.11 -14.97
N PHE A 213 14.62 -4.92 -14.56
CA PHE A 213 14.18 -3.69 -13.90
C PHE A 213 14.89 -3.48 -12.57
N LYS A 214 14.96 -4.52 -11.72
CA LYS A 214 15.65 -4.44 -10.42
C LYS A 214 17.14 -4.13 -10.58
N GLU A 215 17.81 -4.82 -11.49
CA GLU A 215 19.23 -4.57 -11.80
C GLU A 215 19.45 -3.13 -12.27
N ARG A 216 18.56 -2.60 -13.12
CA ARG A 216 18.66 -1.24 -13.62
C ARG A 216 18.45 -0.18 -12.52
N ILE A 217 17.52 -0.40 -11.60
CA ILE A 217 17.31 0.47 -10.44
C ILE A 217 18.57 0.51 -9.56
N MET A 218 19.16 -0.65 -9.26
CA MET A 218 20.37 -0.71 -8.44
C MET A 218 21.54 0.01 -9.10
N GLN A 219 21.74 -0.17 -10.41
CA GLN A 219 22.75 0.56 -11.17
C GLN A 219 22.54 2.08 -11.12
N LEU A 220 21.31 2.56 -11.35
CA LEU A 220 20.99 3.98 -11.27
C LEU A 220 21.20 4.54 -9.86
N HIS A 221 20.91 3.74 -8.83
CA HIS A 221 21.14 4.12 -7.45
C HIS A 221 22.64 4.27 -7.17
N GLU A 222 23.46 3.31 -7.59
CA GLU A 222 24.92 3.37 -7.48
C GLU A 222 25.50 4.58 -8.22
N GLU A 223 25.06 4.85 -9.45
CA GLU A 223 25.44 6.02 -10.24
C GLU A 223 25.07 7.33 -9.51
N SER A 224 23.90 7.38 -8.86
CA SER A 224 23.46 8.52 -8.05
C SER A 224 24.33 8.72 -6.81
N LEU A 225 24.78 7.66 -6.15
CA LEU A 225 25.65 7.76 -4.98
C LEU A 225 27.06 8.24 -5.35
N VAL A 226 27.60 7.73 -6.46
CA VAL A 226 28.92 8.14 -6.98
C VAL A 226 28.91 9.59 -7.42
N SER A 227 27.87 10.04 -8.14
CA SER A 227 27.75 11.43 -8.58
C SER A 227 27.59 12.41 -7.40
N ASN A 228 26.84 12.05 -6.35
CA ASN A 228 26.77 12.84 -5.12
C ASN A 228 28.12 12.92 -4.39
N SER A 229 28.90 11.82 -4.38
CA SER A 229 30.23 11.76 -3.76
C SER A 229 31.29 12.60 -4.51
N LEU A 230 31.12 12.81 -5.82
CA LEU A 230 32.02 13.63 -6.64
C LEU A 230 31.65 15.12 -6.62
N GLN A 231 30.41 15.48 -6.30
CA GLN A 231 29.97 16.88 -6.15
C GLN A 231 30.62 17.57 -4.93
N THR A 232 31.05 16.82 -3.91
CA THR A 232 31.70 17.39 -2.71
C THR A 232 33.19 17.72 -2.89
N LEU A 233 33.80 17.34 -4.01
CA LEU A 233 35.25 17.55 -4.25
C LEU A 233 35.57 18.49 -5.41
N ASN A 234 34.65 18.75 -6.33
CA ASN A 234 34.81 19.79 -7.35
C ASN A 234 33.44 20.25 -7.85
N GLY A 235 33.14 21.55 -7.74
CA GLY A 235 31.90 22.20 -8.18
C GLY A 235 31.65 22.21 -9.69
N ASN A 236 32.20 21.25 -10.44
CA ASN A 236 31.94 21.08 -11.86
C ASN A 236 30.90 19.97 -12.04
N LYS A 237 29.69 20.37 -12.46
CA LYS A 237 28.59 19.47 -12.86
C LYS A 237 29.09 18.53 -13.97
N ILE A 238 29.46 17.31 -13.60
CA ILE A 238 29.74 16.26 -14.58
C ILE A 238 28.39 15.73 -15.06
N TYR A 239 27.97 16.15 -16.26
CA TYR A 239 26.91 15.51 -17.02
C TYR A 239 27.43 14.17 -17.57
N THR A 240 27.69 13.20 -16.69
CA THR A 240 28.08 11.85 -17.11
C THR A 240 26.82 11.02 -17.36
N ARG A 241 26.46 10.98 -18.65
CA ARG A 241 25.95 9.80 -19.37
C ARG A 241 24.55 9.26 -18.99
N LEU A 242 23.52 10.02 -19.35
CA LEU A 242 22.16 9.51 -19.63
C LEU A 242 22.07 8.69 -20.95
N ASN A 243 23.17 8.08 -21.42
CA ASN A 243 23.30 7.57 -22.78
C ASN A 243 23.05 6.07 -22.95
N ILE A 244 22.53 5.36 -21.95
CA ILE A 244 22.26 3.91 -22.09
C ILE A 244 20.82 3.64 -22.60
N ILE A 245 19.94 4.64 -22.61
CA ILE A 245 18.57 4.53 -23.18
C ILE A 245 18.37 5.43 -24.42
N SER A 246 19.37 6.24 -24.80
CA SER A 246 19.28 7.14 -25.96
C SER A 246 19.32 6.44 -27.33
N SER A 247 19.22 5.11 -27.38
CA SER A 247 18.95 4.37 -28.62
C SER A 247 17.45 4.27 -28.95
N SER A 248 16.55 4.62 -28.02
CA SER A 248 15.12 4.72 -28.30
C SER A 248 14.75 6.15 -28.73
N PRO A 249 14.12 6.35 -29.90
CA PRO A 249 13.70 7.67 -30.37
C PRO A 249 12.47 8.22 -29.64
N LEU A 250 11.96 7.53 -28.61
CA LEU A 250 10.72 7.85 -27.93
C LEU A 250 10.98 8.75 -26.72
N SER A 251 10.36 9.93 -26.70
CA SER A 251 10.42 10.86 -25.56
C SER A 251 9.16 10.70 -24.69
N ILE A 252 9.30 10.76 -23.37
CA ILE A 252 8.16 10.71 -22.46
C ILE A 252 7.67 12.11 -22.17
N VAL A 253 6.36 12.26 -22.20
CA VAL A 253 5.68 13.48 -21.80
C VAL A 253 4.56 13.11 -20.84
N ILE A 254 4.51 13.79 -19.70
CA ILE A 254 3.37 13.69 -18.80
C ILE A 254 2.26 14.56 -19.38
N ALA A 255 1.10 13.96 -19.61
CA ALA A 255 -0.04 14.66 -20.18
C ALA A 255 -0.44 15.84 -19.28
N VAL A 256 -0.73 16.98 -19.90
CA VAL A 256 -1.31 18.12 -19.17
C VAL A 256 -2.78 17.77 -18.88
N PRO A 257 -3.34 18.12 -17.69
CA PRO A 257 -4.70 17.73 -17.30
C PRO A 257 -5.80 18.03 -18.33
N ASP A 258 -5.61 19.03 -19.20
CA ASP A 258 -6.57 19.45 -20.22
C ASP A 258 -6.37 18.80 -21.61
N THR A 259 -5.40 17.88 -21.75
CA THR A 259 -5.16 17.17 -23.03
C THR A 259 -5.95 15.87 -23.15
N THR A 260 -6.49 15.65 -24.37
CA THR A 260 -7.27 14.56 -25.00
C THR A 260 -7.38 13.13 -24.42
N LEU A 261 -6.72 12.75 -23.32
CA LEU A 261 -6.82 11.39 -22.74
C LEU A 261 -8.10 11.17 -21.91
N HIS A 262 -8.71 12.25 -21.41
CA HIS A 262 -9.94 12.16 -20.63
C HIS A 262 -11.17 12.25 -21.54
N GLU A 263 -11.95 11.17 -21.63
CA GLU A 263 -13.39 11.33 -21.80
C GLU A 263 -13.88 12.22 -20.65
N ARG A 264 -14.65 13.29 -20.92
CA ARG A 264 -15.22 14.15 -19.87
C ARG A 264 -16.07 13.29 -18.92
N ARG A 265 -15.49 12.90 -17.80
CA ARG A 265 -16.18 12.21 -16.71
C ARG A 265 -16.92 13.24 -15.87
N LEU A 266 -18.13 12.92 -15.44
CA LEU A 266 -18.85 13.75 -14.48
C LEU A 266 -18.21 13.55 -13.11
N GLU A 267 -17.79 14.64 -12.49
CA GLU A 267 -17.18 14.63 -11.16
C GLU A 267 -17.57 15.84 -10.33
N THR A 268 -17.67 15.62 -9.02
CA THR A 268 -17.91 16.67 -8.03
C THR A 268 -17.10 16.37 -6.77
N SER A 269 -16.46 17.38 -6.21
CA SER A 269 -15.58 17.26 -5.03
C SER A 269 -16.10 18.07 -3.86
N TYR A 270 -15.97 17.53 -2.65
CA TYR A 270 -16.42 18.14 -1.40
C TYR A 270 -15.33 17.99 -0.34
N THR A 271 -15.09 19.04 0.44
CA THR A 271 -14.26 18.95 1.64
C THR A 271 -15.18 18.96 2.86
N VAL A 272 -15.13 17.89 3.65
CA VAL A 272 -16.01 17.69 4.80
C VAL A 272 -15.20 17.61 6.09
N GLN A 273 -15.73 18.21 7.15
CA GLN A 273 -15.15 18.13 8.49
C GLN A 273 -16.02 17.25 9.38
N LEU A 274 -15.45 16.17 9.90
CA LEU A 274 -16.16 15.21 10.75
C LEU A 274 -15.56 15.21 12.16
N GLY A 275 -16.41 15.20 13.18
CA GLY A 275 -16.01 15.18 14.58
C GLY A 275 -16.62 16.32 15.40
N ALA A 276 -16.86 16.06 16.69
CA ALA A 276 -17.46 17.04 17.59
C ALA A 276 -16.42 17.96 18.26
N GLN A 277 -15.24 17.43 18.60
CA GLN A 277 -14.16 18.15 19.29
C GLN A 277 -12.89 18.24 18.42
N LEU A 278 -12.35 17.09 18.00
CA LEU A 278 -11.29 16.98 17.00
C LEU A 278 -11.93 16.79 15.62
N LYS A 279 -11.91 17.83 14.79
CA LYS A 279 -12.44 17.76 13.42
C LYS A 279 -11.40 17.16 12.48
N SER A 280 -11.68 15.99 11.94
CA SER A 280 -10.91 15.38 10.85
C SER A 280 -11.42 15.92 9.51
N MET A 281 -10.51 16.30 8.61
CA MET A 281 -10.86 16.73 7.27
C MET A 281 -10.81 15.54 6.30
N TYR A 282 -11.84 15.41 5.48
CA TYR A 282 -11.90 14.41 4.41
C TYR A 282 -12.24 15.10 3.09
N ASN A 283 -11.65 14.60 2.01
CA ASN A 283 -12.03 14.99 0.65
C ASN A 283 -12.90 13.89 0.05
N LEU A 284 -14.17 14.19 -0.21
CA LEU A 284 -15.07 13.27 -0.90
C LEU A 284 -15.12 13.67 -2.37
N ARG A 285 -14.97 12.71 -3.27
CA ARG A 285 -15.10 12.94 -4.72
C ARG A 285 -16.11 11.96 -5.29
N LEU A 286 -17.22 12.45 -5.82
CA LEU A 286 -18.20 11.65 -6.54
C LEU A 286 -17.85 11.67 -8.03
N ILE A 287 -17.69 10.49 -8.63
CA ILE A 287 -17.19 10.33 -10.00
C ILE A 287 -18.04 9.31 -10.74
N ARG A 288 -18.42 9.61 -11.98
CA ARG A 288 -19.02 8.65 -12.90
C ARG A 288 -17.98 8.06 -13.84
N CYS A 289 -17.63 6.79 -13.65
CA CYS A 289 -16.70 6.07 -14.52
C CYS A 289 -16.82 4.55 -14.33
N ASP A 290 -16.06 3.80 -15.13
CA ASP A 290 -15.80 2.39 -14.86
C ASP A 290 -14.80 2.27 -13.70
N MET A 291 -15.01 1.31 -12.80
CA MET A 291 -14.13 1.08 -11.67
C MET A 291 -12.74 0.60 -12.12
N LEU A 292 -12.66 -0.15 -13.21
CA LEU A 292 -11.39 -0.67 -13.74
C LEU A 292 -10.55 0.39 -14.46
N ASP A 293 -11.11 1.56 -14.74
CA ASP A 293 -10.36 2.65 -15.35
C ASP A 293 -9.25 3.21 -14.46
N TYR A 294 -9.35 3.04 -13.13
CA TYR A 294 -8.27 3.34 -12.18
C TYR A 294 -7.12 2.34 -12.25
N CYS A 295 -7.39 1.13 -12.77
CA CYS A 295 -6.40 0.07 -12.88
C CYS A 295 -5.65 0.13 -14.22
N ARG A 296 -6.33 0.53 -15.30
CA ARG A 296 -5.79 0.54 -16.66
C ARG A 296 -4.75 1.64 -16.87
N LEU A 297 -3.53 1.27 -17.26
CA LEU A 297 -2.54 2.23 -17.72
C LEU A 297 -3.00 2.83 -19.06
N LYS A 298 -3.27 4.14 -19.06
CA LYS A 298 -3.59 4.87 -20.29
C LYS A 298 -2.32 5.51 -20.82
N THR A 299 -1.81 4.92 -21.90
CA THR A 299 -0.66 5.45 -22.63
C THR A 299 -1.06 5.71 -24.07
N GLU A 300 -0.88 6.94 -24.54
CA GLU A 300 -1.06 7.29 -25.95
C GLU A 300 0.29 7.54 -26.61
N LYS A 301 0.49 6.96 -27.80
CA LYS A 301 1.64 7.26 -28.66
C LYS A 301 1.23 8.31 -29.70
N LYS A 302 1.74 9.53 -29.57
CA LYS A 302 1.53 10.65 -30.52
C LYS A 302 2.88 11.22 -30.94
N ASP A 303 3.15 11.32 -32.23
CA ASP A 303 4.36 11.96 -32.80
C ASP A 303 5.69 11.51 -32.14
N ASN A 304 5.91 10.20 -31.99
CA ASN A 304 7.07 9.62 -31.30
C ASN A 304 7.21 10.02 -29.82
N LYS A 305 6.16 10.55 -29.20
CA LYS A 305 6.07 10.79 -27.76
C LYS A 305 5.10 9.81 -27.14
N ILE A 306 5.45 9.36 -25.93
CA ILE A 306 4.58 8.54 -25.10
C ILE A 306 3.98 9.46 -24.05
N LEU A 307 2.66 9.55 -24.04
CA LEU A 307 1.90 10.35 -23.09
C LEU A 307 1.44 9.47 -21.93
N PHE A 308 1.90 9.81 -20.73
CA PHE A 308 1.45 9.19 -19.47
C PHE A 308 0.49 10.10 -18.71
N GLU A 309 -0.51 9.51 -18.07
CA GLU A 309 -1.36 10.24 -17.12
C GLU A 309 -0.54 10.66 -15.89
N PRO A 310 -0.68 11.92 -15.40
CA PRO A 310 0.02 12.40 -14.19
C PRO A 310 -0.16 11.50 -12.97
N GLN A 311 -1.34 10.90 -12.84
CA GLN A 311 -1.71 10.02 -11.76
C GLN A 311 -0.81 8.77 -11.69
N ARG A 312 -0.29 8.29 -12.83
CA ARG A 312 0.64 7.17 -12.86
C ARG A 312 1.95 7.52 -12.16
N LEU A 313 2.52 8.69 -12.47
CA LEU A 313 3.73 9.15 -11.79
C LEU A 313 3.46 9.36 -10.29
N GLN A 314 2.33 9.96 -9.92
CA GLN A 314 1.97 10.14 -8.51
C GLN A 314 1.88 8.80 -7.76
N THR A 315 1.32 7.78 -8.39
CA THR A 315 1.23 6.41 -7.84
C THR A 315 2.63 5.81 -7.67
N LEU A 316 3.49 5.90 -8.69
CA LEU A 316 4.89 5.45 -8.58
C LEU A 316 5.65 6.16 -7.45
N MET A 317 5.47 7.49 -7.31
CA MET A 317 6.08 8.31 -6.25
C MET A 317 5.58 7.95 -4.85
N SER A 318 4.36 7.42 -4.77
CA SER A 318 3.74 7.03 -3.50
C SER A 318 4.08 5.58 -3.12
N LEU A 319 4.65 4.79 -4.03
CA LEU A 319 5.05 3.42 -3.75
C LEU A 319 6.10 3.40 -2.62
N TYR A 320 5.89 2.53 -1.63
CA TYR A 320 6.66 2.45 -0.37
C TYR A 320 6.58 3.71 0.53
N SER A 321 5.65 4.64 0.27
CA SER A 321 5.41 5.80 1.13
C SER A 321 4.23 5.57 2.10
N SER A 322 3.90 6.60 2.89
CA SER A 322 2.72 6.64 3.78
C SER A 322 1.47 7.28 3.12
N SER A 323 1.44 7.34 1.79
CA SER A 323 0.32 7.90 1.03
C SER A 323 -0.18 6.94 -0.05
N LEU A 324 -0.67 5.78 0.36
CA LEU A 324 -1.10 4.74 -0.57
C LEU A 324 -2.54 4.94 -1.06
N CYS A 325 -2.84 4.36 -2.22
CA CYS A 325 -4.17 4.39 -2.85
C CYS A 325 -4.79 2.99 -2.87
N GLY A 326 -6.01 2.88 -2.36
CA GLY A 326 -6.81 1.65 -2.31
C GLY A 326 -8.03 1.70 -3.23
N LEU A 327 -8.43 0.55 -3.77
CA LEU A 327 -9.65 0.36 -4.56
C LEU A 327 -10.48 -0.78 -3.99
N VAL A 328 -11.80 -0.61 -3.87
CA VAL A 328 -12.72 -1.69 -3.47
C VAL A 328 -13.38 -2.30 -4.70
N LEU A 329 -13.08 -3.56 -4.98
CA LEU A 329 -13.72 -4.35 -6.03
C LEU A 329 -14.73 -5.31 -5.40
N LEU A 330 -15.99 -5.26 -5.83
CA LEU A 330 -17.01 -6.20 -5.38
C LEU A 330 -16.88 -7.51 -6.14
N VAL A 331 -16.87 -8.63 -5.42
CA VAL A 331 -16.57 -9.94 -5.98
C VAL A 331 -17.51 -11.04 -5.47
N PRO A 332 -17.76 -12.11 -6.24
CA PRO A 332 -18.50 -13.27 -5.75
C PRO A 332 -17.70 -14.06 -4.69
N LYS A 333 -18.41 -14.98 -4.01
CA LYS A 333 -17.85 -15.84 -2.95
C LYS A 333 -16.71 -16.74 -3.40
N ARG A 334 -16.69 -17.13 -4.68
CA ARG A 334 -15.66 -17.99 -5.26
C ARG A 334 -14.44 -17.16 -5.57
N ILE A 335 -13.27 -17.62 -5.15
CA ILE A 335 -11.99 -16.91 -5.36
C ILE A 335 -11.54 -17.05 -6.81
N ARG A 336 -11.58 -18.28 -7.33
CA ARG A 336 -11.18 -18.62 -8.70
C ARG A 336 -11.98 -17.84 -9.74
N LEU A 337 -11.29 -17.54 -10.84
CA LEU A 337 -11.85 -16.85 -11.99
C LEU A 337 -12.95 -17.72 -12.61
N THR A 338 -14.14 -17.13 -12.74
CA THR A 338 -15.24 -17.69 -13.52
C THR A 338 -15.44 -16.84 -14.75
N THR A 339 -15.71 -17.50 -15.87
CA THR A 339 -15.92 -16.86 -17.16
C THR A 339 -17.12 -15.91 -17.04
N ALA A 340 -16.90 -14.61 -17.28
CA ALA A 340 -17.88 -13.50 -17.20
C ALA A 340 -18.00 -12.69 -15.90
N ASP A 341 -17.04 -12.78 -14.97
CA ASP A 341 -17.02 -11.90 -13.79
C ASP A 341 -16.04 -10.72 -13.94
N ILE A 342 -16.30 -9.61 -13.23
CA ILE A 342 -15.38 -8.45 -13.15
C ILE A 342 -13.95 -8.84 -12.70
N LYS A 343 -13.81 -9.98 -12.00
CA LYS A 343 -12.51 -10.54 -11.65
C LYS A 343 -11.67 -10.91 -12.86
N GLU A 344 -12.29 -11.47 -13.90
CA GLU A 344 -11.61 -11.88 -15.13
C GLU A 344 -11.12 -10.65 -15.88
N GLU A 345 -11.96 -9.62 -15.97
CA GLU A 345 -11.58 -8.35 -16.58
C GLU A 345 -10.45 -7.66 -15.80
N PHE A 346 -10.53 -7.67 -14.46
CA PHE A 346 -9.45 -7.19 -13.60
C PHE A 346 -8.15 -8.01 -13.77
N ALA A 347 -8.24 -9.34 -13.82
CA ALA A 347 -7.10 -10.22 -14.05
C ALA A 347 -6.43 -9.93 -15.39
N SER A 348 -7.22 -9.72 -16.45
CA SER A 348 -6.73 -9.30 -17.76
C SER A 348 -5.99 -7.96 -17.69
N VAL A 349 -6.51 -6.98 -16.94
CA VAL A 349 -5.82 -5.70 -16.72
C VAL A 349 -4.48 -5.89 -16.01
N CYS A 350 -4.43 -6.70 -14.94
CA CYS A 350 -3.20 -7.04 -14.24
C CYS A 350 -2.20 -7.81 -15.12
N GLU A 351 -2.68 -8.58 -16.10
CA GLU A 351 -1.82 -9.37 -16.98
C GLU A 351 -1.10 -8.52 -18.02
N ARG A 352 -1.63 -7.36 -18.40
CA ARG A 352 -1.10 -6.51 -19.48
C ARG A 352 0.26 -5.88 -19.19
N SER A 353 0.65 -5.79 -17.93
CA SER A 353 1.93 -5.24 -17.50
C SER A 353 2.60 -6.14 -16.47
N THR A 354 3.92 -5.99 -16.33
CA THR A 354 4.71 -6.74 -15.35
C THR A 354 4.68 -6.04 -14.00
N ASP A 355 4.43 -6.78 -12.92
CA ASP A 355 4.60 -6.27 -11.57
C ASP A 355 6.05 -6.44 -11.09
N PHE A 356 6.76 -5.32 -11.00
CA PHE A 356 8.18 -5.30 -10.65
C PHE A 356 8.43 -5.46 -9.14
N HIS A 357 7.43 -5.25 -8.30
CA HIS A 357 7.59 -5.10 -6.85
C HIS A 357 6.92 -6.25 -6.07
N PHE A 358 5.74 -6.68 -6.48
CA PHE A 358 4.93 -7.69 -5.83
C PHE A 358 4.86 -9.00 -6.64
N PRO A 359 4.44 -10.13 -6.03
CA PRO A 359 4.14 -11.36 -6.77
C PRO A 359 3.02 -11.15 -7.79
N SER A 360 2.95 -12.02 -8.80
CA SER A 360 1.88 -11.94 -9.81
C SER A 360 0.49 -12.07 -9.17
N PHE A 361 -0.55 -11.55 -9.84
CA PHE A 361 -1.92 -11.64 -9.33
C PHE A 361 -2.34 -13.08 -9.04
N GLU A 362 -1.97 -14.02 -9.91
CA GLU A 362 -2.23 -15.46 -9.74
C GLU A 362 -1.52 -16.03 -8.49
N GLN A 363 -0.24 -15.70 -8.28
CA GLN A 363 0.50 -16.13 -7.09
C GLN A 363 -0.11 -15.59 -5.79
N GLN A 364 -0.59 -14.34 -5.82
CA GLN A 364 -1.30 -13.74 -4.70
C GLN A 364 -2.63 -14.48 -4.43
N LEU A 365 -3.41 -14.79 -5.47
CA LEU A 365 -4.66 -15.56 -5.33
C LEU A 365 -4.42 -16.93 -4.70
N SER A 366 -3.43 -17.70 -5.16
CA SER A 366 -3.09 -19.01 -4.59
C SER A 366 -2.74 -18.91 -3.10
N SER A 367 -1.97 -17.89 -2.72
CA SER A 367 -1.62 -17.64 -1.31
C SER A 367 -2.85 -17.27 -0.46
N ILE A 368 -3.80 -16.55 -1.06
CA ILE A 368 -5.05 -16.13 -0.41
C ILE A 368 -5.99 -17.33 -0.23
N GLU A 369 -6.07 -18.25 -1.19
CA GLU A 369 -6.82 -19.50 -1.05
C GLU A 369 -6.36 -20.29 0.18
N ASP A 370 -5.05 -20.45 0.36
CA ASP A 370 -4.47 -21.13 1.54
C ASP A 370 -4.81 -20.41 2.85
N CYS A 371 -4.80 -19.07 2.86
CA CYS A 371 -5.18 -18.28 4.02
C CYS A 371 -6.66 -18.46 4.38
N ILE A 372 -7.54 -18.54 3.39
CA ILE A 372 -8.99 -18.69 3.59
C ILE A 372 -9.31 -20.08 4.12
N GLN A 373 -8.65 -21.12 3.61
CA GLN A 373 -8.78 -22.48 4.16
C GLN A 373 -8.43 -22.52 5.65
N LYS A 374 -7.29 -21.92 6.03
CA LYS A 374 -6.86 -21.82 7.44
C LYS A 374 -7.85 -21.02 8.29
N ALA A 375 -8.36 -19.90 7.77
CA ALA A 375 -9.36 -19.09 8.47
C ALA A 375 -10.69 -19.83 8.66
N ASN A 376 -11.16 -20.57 7.66
CA ASN A 376 -12.37 -21.37 7.73
C ASN A 376 -12.24 -22.55 8.71
N GLN A 377 -11.08 -23.19 8.75
CA GLN A 377 -10.76 -24.21 9.75
C GLN A 377 -10.80 -23.62 11.18
N ALA A 378 -10.17 -22.46 11.39
CA ALA A 378 -10.18 -21.77 12.69
C ALA A 378 -11.59 -21.32 13.13
N ARG A 379 -12.43 -20.85 12.19
CA ARG A 379 -13.84 -20.52 12.47
C ARG A 379 -14.64 -21.77 12.88
N SER A 380 -14.41 -22.89 12.18
CA SER A 380 -15.09 -24.15 12.47
C SER A 380 -14.71 -24.67 13.86
N THR A 381 -13.43 -24.66 14.22
CA THR A 381 -12.98 -25.11 15.56
C THR A 381 -13.47 -24.20 16.69
N ALA A 382 -13.55 -22.87 16.46
CA ALA A 382 -14.09 -21.92 17.43
C ALA A 382 -15.62 -22.06 17.63
N SER A 383 -16.37 -22.49 16.62
CA SER A 383 -17.81 -22.75 16.75
C SER A 383 -18.11 -24.01 17.57
N VAL A 384 -17.25 -25.03 17.49
CA VAL A 384 -17.40 -26.29 18.24
C VAL A 384 -17.15 -26.12 19.75
N SER A 385 -16.35 -25.14 20.16
CA SER A 385 -16.05 -24.91 21.58
C SER A 385 -17.13 -24.14 22.36
N LEU A 386 -18.13 -23.55 21.68
CA LEU A 386 -19.23 -22.79 22.29
C LEU A 386 -20.53 -23.62 22.47
N ASP A 387 -20.70 -24.71 21.71
CA ASP A 387 -21.91 -25.54 21.72
C ASP A 387 -21.70 -26.92 22.38
N SER A 388 -21.14 -26.95 23.59
CA SER A 388 -20.89 -28.19 24.34
C SER A 388 -22.16 -28.89 24.91
N ASN A 389 -23.37 -28.47 24.51
CA ASN A 389 -24.63 -29.05 25.00
C ASN A 389 -25.64 -29.48 23.90
N SER A 390 -25.23 -29.52 22.63
CA SER A 390 -26.08 -30.04 21.54
C SER A 390 -25.50 -31.35 20.98
N LEU A 391 -25.87 -32.47 21.61
CA LEU A 391 -25.65 -33.83 21.10
C LEU A 391 -26.52 -34.11 19.87
N THR A 392 -26.21 -33.48 18.75
CA THR A 392 -26.57 -33.97 17.41
C THR A 392 -25.39 -33.76 16.50
N SER A 393 -24.50 -34.75 16.46
CA SER A 393 -23.44 -34.89 15.48
C SER A 393 -24.03 -35.07 14.08
N LYS A 394 -24.41 -33.98 13.43
CA LYS A 394 -24.40 -33.93 11.97
C LYS A 394 -23.00 -33.49 11.57
N GLN A 395 -22.13 -34.47 11.36
CA GLN A 395 -21.02 -34.29 10.42
C GLN A 395 -21.66 -33.97 9.08
N SER A 396 -21.88 -32.68 8.80
CA SER A 396 -22.07 -32.26 7.42
C SER A 396 -20.71 -32.42 6.77
N ASP A 397 -20.58 -33.42 5.90
CA ASP A 397 -19.58 -33.45 4.83
C ASP A 397 -19.79 -32.19 3.98
N THR A 398 -19.37 -31.03 4.48
CA THR A 398 -19.20 -29.82 3.66
C THR A 398 -18.13 -30.17 2.66
N SER A 399 -18.48 -30.17 1.38
CA SER A 399 -17.56 -30.51 0.31
C SER A 399 -16.30 -29.64 0.40
N LEU A 400 -15.15 -30.13 -0.09
CA LEU A 400 -13.91 -29.36 -0.19
C LEU A 400 -14.10 -28.01 -0.91
N GLU A 401 -15.13 -27.92 -1.77
CA GLU A 401 -15.51 -26.69 -2.47
C GLU A 401 -16.12 -25.64 -1.53
N GLU A 402 -16.92 -26.02 -0.53
CA GLU A 402 -17.51 -25.10 0.45
C GLU A 402 -16.46 -24.53 1.42
N GLN A 403 -15.40 -25.29 1.70
CA GLN A 403 -14.28 -24.85 2.54
C GLN A 403 -13.43 -23.75 1.89
N ASN A 404 -13.53 -23.57 0.56
CA ASN A 404 -12.81 -22.55 -0.21
C ASN A 404 -13.65 -21.29 -0.48
N LEU A 405 -14.87 -21.21 0.06
CA LEU A 405 -15.74 -20.05 -0.14
C LEU A 405 -15.51 -18.99 0.93
N CYS A 406 -15.53 -17.73 0.49
CA CYS A 406 -15.63 -16.59 1.39
C CYS A 406 -17.09 -16.37 1.83
N SER A 407 -17.26 -15.85 3.05
CA SER A 407 -18.57 -15.38 3.51
C SER A 407 -18.85 -13.97 2.97
N VAL A 408 -20.13 -13.61 2.82
CA VAL A 408 -20.51 -12.25 2.42
C VAL A 408 -20.03 -11.26 3.48
N GLY A 409 -19.38 -10.18 3.07
CA GLY A 409 -18.76 -9.20 3.96
C GLY A 409 -17.30 -9.48 4.31
N ASP A 410 -16.79 -10.70 4.04
CA ASP A 410 -15.35 -10.96 4.06
C ASP A 410 -14.70 -10.18 2.89
N PHE A 411 -13.41 -9.84 3.03
CA PHE A 411 -12.63 -9.29 1.93
C PHE A 411 -11.23 -9.86 1.96
N TYR A 412 -10.57 -9.88 0.80
CA TYR A 412 -9.16 -10.19 0.67
C TYR A 412 -8.43 -9.08 -0.09
N VAL A 413 -7.11 -9.06 0.02
CA VAL A 413 -6.28 -7.94 -0.44
C VAL A 413 -5.25 -8.44 -1.44
N THR A 414 -5.14 -7.72 -2.56
CA THR A 414 -4.03 -7.91 -3.52
C THR A 414 -3.27 -6.59 -3.69
N ARG A 415 -1.96 -6.67 -3.87
CA ARG A 415 -1.03 -5.54 -3.97
C ARG A 415 -0.48 -5.46 -5.38
N HIS A 416 -0.39 -4.25 -5.92
CA HIS A 416 -0.01 -4.02 -7.31
C HIS A 416 0.86 -2.76 -7.43
N SER A 417 1.94 -2.84 -8.18
CA SER A 417 2.72 -1.66 -8.58
C SER A 417 2.46 -1.26 -10.04
N ASN A 418 1.85 -2.16 -10.81
CA ASN A 418 1.70 -2.09 -12.27
C ASN A 418 0.34 -1.55 -12.72
N LEU A 419 -0.48 -1.04 -11.79
CA LEU A 419 -1.78 -0.39 -12.06
C LEU A 419 -1.64 1.13 -12.09
N SER A 420 -2.58 1.81 -12.75
CA SER A 420 -2.45 3.26 -13.01
C SER A 420 -2.50 4.11 -11.74
N GLU A 421 -3.58 4.01 -10.96
CA GLU A 421 -3.87 4.90 -9.83
C GLU A 421 -3.99 4.17 -8.47
N VAL A 422 -3.71 2.86 -8.45
CA VAL A 422 -4.06 1.97 -7.33
C VAL A 422 -2.86 1.14 -6.90
N HIS A 423 -2.63 1.06 -5.59
CA HIS A 423 -1.59 0.21 -4.99
C HIS A 423 -2.18 -1.06 -4.39
N VAL A 424 -3.38 -0.95 -3.80
CA VAL A 424 -4.02 -2.01 -3.02
C VAL A 424 -5.45 -2.20 -3.50
N VAL A 425 -5.81 -3.42 -3.87
CA VAL A 425 -7.19 -3.77 -4.24
C VAL A 425 -7.81 -4.64 -3.16
N TYR A 426 -8.88 -4.13 -2.57
CA TYR A 426 -9.74 -4.80 -1.60
C TYR A 426 -10.88 -5.50 -2.35
N HIS A 427 -10.82 -6.82 -2.40
CA HIS A 427 -11.85 -7.64 -3.03
C HIS A 427 -12.93 -7.97 -2.00
N LEU A 428 -13.98 -7.15 -1.96
CA LEU A 428 -15.09 -7.29 -1.03
C LEU A 428 -16.09 -8.32 -1.53
N VAL A 429 -16.30 -9.38 -0.75
CA VAL A 429 -17.16 -10.49 -1.11
C VAL A 429 -18.62 -10.12 -0.90
N VAL A 430 -19.38 -10.10 -1.99
CA VAL A 430 -20.79 -9.78 -2.01
C VAL A 430 -21.59 -10.84 -2.76
N ASN A 431 -22.89 -10.89 -2.48
CA ASN A 431 -23.84 -11.58 -3.35
C ASN A 431 -24.55 -10.53 -4.21
N ASP A 432 -24.01 -10.31 -5.40
CA ASP A 432 -24.49 -9.25 -6.31
C ASP A 432 -25.97 -9.43 -6.67
N SER A 433 -26.40 -10.66 -6.98
CA SER A 433 -27.82 -10.95 -7.24
C SER A 433 -28.76 -10.56 -6.09
N ALA A 434 -28.34 -10.81 -4.85
CA ALA A 434 -29.11 -10.44 -3.66
C ALA A 434 -29.06 -8.93 -3.40
N LEU A 435 -27.93 -8.26 -3.68
CA LEU A 435 -27.79 -6.81 -3.54
C LEU A 435 -28.66 -6.02 -4.54
N ARG A 436 -28.84 -6.57 -5.76
CA ARG A 436 -29.66 -6.01 -6.84
C ARG A 436 -31.15 -6.20 -6.59
N SER A 437 -31.56 -7.44 -6.31
CA SER A 437 -32.97 -7.81 -6.12
C SER A 437 -33.59 -7.28 -4.82
N SER A 438 -32.79 -7.10 -3.76
CA SER A 438 -33.29 -6.53 -2.51
C SER A 438 -33.38 -4.99 -2.57
N SER A 439 -34.59 -4.45 -2.45
CA SER A 439 -34.80 -3.00 -2.30
C SER A 439 -34.48 -2.49 -0.88
N GLU A 440 -34.25 -3.41 0.07
CA GLU A 440 -34.07 -3.12 1.50
C GLU A 440 -32.75 -3.69 2.02
N ILE A 441 -31.66 -2.96 1.76
CA ILE A 441 -30.44 -3.12 2.54
C ILE A 441 -30.58 -2.30 3.82
N THR A 442 -30.13 -2.87 4.94
CA THR A 442 -30.05 -2.18 6.23
C THR A 442 -28.60 -1.85 6.56
N SER A 443 -28.39 -0.96 7.52
CA SER A 443 -27.04 -0.62 8.02
C SER A 443 -26.28 -1.81 8.63
N ARG A 444 -26.96 -2.94 8.89
CA ARG A 444 -26.37 -4.19 9.41
C ARG A 444 -26.00 -5.19 8.31
N HIS A 445 -26.10 -4.80 7.04
CA HIS A 445 -25.76 -5.69 5.95
C HIS A 445 -24.25 -5.99 5.94
N ALA A 446 -23.88 -7.26 5.74
CA ALA A 446 -22.50 -7.73 5.86
C ALA A 446 -21.52 -7.01 4.92
N ALA A 447 -21.95 -6.62 3.71
CA ALA A 447 -21.13 -5.80 2.80
C ALA A 447 -20.74 -4.42 3.40
N LEU A 448 -21.64 -3.78 4.15
CA LEU A 448 -21.34 -2.51 4.82
C LEU A 448 -20.37 -2.71 5.99
N PHE A 449 -20.48 -3.83 6.71
CA PHE A 449 -19.49 -4.21 7.72
C PHE A 449 -18.12 -4.51 7.09
N GLY A 450 -18.10 -5.15 5.92
CA GLY A 450 -16.89 -5.33 5.13
C GLY A 450 -16.24 -3.99 4.78
N LEU A 451 -17.01 -3.01 4.29
CA LEU A 451 -16.52 -1.65 4.03
C LEU A 451 -15.98 -0.95 5.28
N ARG A 452 -16.66 -1.09 6.43
CA ARG A 452 -16.16 -0.58 7.71
C ARG A 452 -14.80 -1.17 8.07
N ASN A 453 -14.64 -2.49 7.88
CA ASN A 453 -13.37 -3.17 8.16
C ASN A 453 -12.28 -2.79 7.15
N ILE A 454 -12.62 -2.56 5.88
CA ILE A 454 -11.69 -2.04 4.87
C ILE A 454 -11.20 -0.64 5.26
N LEU A 455 -12.09 0.26 5.68
CA LEU A 455 -11.69 1.59 6.17
C LEU A 455 -10.75 1.51 7.36
N LYS A 456 -11.01 0.58 8.29
CA LYS A 456 -10.11 0.32 9.42
C LYS A 456 -8.73 -0.15 8.97
N GLU A 457 -8.67 -1.04 7.98
CA GLU A 457 -7.41 -1.51 7.41
C GLU A 457 -6.67 -0.37 6.68
N CYS A 458 -7.39 0.52 5.99
CA CYS A 458 -6.82 1.71 5.36
C CYS A 458 -6.12 2.61 6.39
N CYS A 459 -6.75 2.85 7.54
CA CYS A 459 -6.15 3.66 8.62
C CYS A 459 -4.91 3.00 9.24
N LYS A 460 -4.89 1.66 9.31
CA LYS A 460 -3.76 0.91 9.87
C LYS A 460 -2.55 0.88 8.93
N HIS A 461 -2.78 0.94 7.62
CA HIS A 461 -1.76 0.78 6.58
C HIS A 461 -1.51 2.06 5.77
N ASP A 462 -1.85 3.23 6.31
CA ASP A 462 -1.57 4.53 5.70
C ASP A 462 -2.09 4.68 4.26
N ILE A 463 -3.29 4.14 4.01
CA ILE A 463 -4.00 4.35 2.76
C ILE A 463 -4.76 5.67 2.85
N THR A 464 -4.27 6.68 2.14
CA THR A 464 -4.79 8.04 2.18
C THR A 464 -5.92 8.25 1.20
N THR A 465 -5.97 7.49 0.10
CA THR A 465 -7.05 7.57 -0.89
C THR A 465 -7.75 6.22 -1.01
N LEU A 466 -9.06 6.17 -0.81
CA LEU A 466 -9.87 4.95 -1.01
C LEU A 466 -10.96 5.19 -2.06
N THR A 467 -10.94 4.40 -3.12
CA THR A 467 -11.95 4.41 -4.19
C THR A 467 -12.91 3.25 -4.00
N LEU A 468 -14.22 3.51 -3.93
CA LEU A 468 -15.24 2.49 -3.67
C LEU A 468 -16.51 2.71 -4.50
N PRO A 469 -17.25 1.63 -4.83
CA PRO A 469 -18.48 1.72 -5.61
C PRO A 469 -19.64 2.14 -4.70
N LEU A 470 -20.16 3.35 -4.91
CA LEU A 470 -21.15 3.99 -4.04
C LEU A 470 -22.44 3.17 -3.92
N LEU A 471 -22.88 2.54 -5.01
CA LEU A 471 -24.13 1.77 -5.06
C LEU A 471 -23.99 0.32 -4.60
N LEU A 472 -22.78 -0.10 -4.21
CA LEU A 472 -22.43 -1.51 -3.98
C LEU A 472 -22.73 -2.39 -5.20
N THR A 473 -22.50 -1.85 -6.40
CA THR A 473 -22.55 -2.55 -7.69
C THR A 473 -21.60 -1.88 -8.68
N HIS A 474 -21.22 -2.59 -9.74
CA HIS A 474 -20.33 -2.08 -10.79
C HIS A 474 -21.09 -1.57 -12.02
N ASP A 475 -22.28 -2.11 -12.29
CA ASP A 475 -23.10 -1.80 -13.46
C ASP A 475 -24.55 -1.49 -13.08
N MET A 476 -25.19 -0.55 -13.81
CA MET A 476 -26.64 -0.38 -13.69
C MET A 476 -27.38 -1.50 -14.40
N THR A 477 -28.45 -1.98 -13.75
CA THR A 477 -29.42 -2.94 -14.32
C THR A 477 -30.80 -2.31 -14.40
N GLU A 478 -31.71 -2.91 -15.18
CA GLU A 478 -33.08 -2.38 -15.36
C GLU A 478 -33.89 -2.33 -14.05
N GLU A 479 -33.56 -3.18 -13.08
CA GLU A 479 -34.21 -3.23 -11.77
C GLU A 479 -33.86 -2.01 -10.88
N MET A 480 -32.77 -1.30 -11.20
CA MET A 480 -32.25 -0.17 -10.42
C MET A 480 -32.95 1.14 -10.77
N THR A 481 -34.16 1.31 -10.27
CA THR A 481 -34.94 2.54 -10.41
C THR A 481 -34.30 3.74 -9.70
N ILE A 482 -34.65 4.98 -10.09
CA ILE A 482 -34.14 6.20 -9.44
C ILE A 482 -34.35 6.20 -7.90
N PRO A 483 -35.54 5.84 -7.36
CA PRO A 483 -35.72 5.73 -5.91
C PRO A 483 -34.80 4.73 -5.24
N TRP A 484 -34.50 3.60 -5.91
CA TRP A 484 -33.55 2.61 -5.43
C TRP A 484 -32.15 3.22 -5.30
N VAL A 485 -31.69 3.93 -6.33
CA VAL A 485 -30.36 4.58 -6.36
C VAL A 485 -30.25 5.61 -5.23
N LEU A 486 -31.26 6.48 -5.07
CA LEU A 486 -31.26 7.51 -4.03
C LEU A 486 -31.26 6.90 -2.62
N LYS A 487 -32.13 5.92 -2.35
CA LYS A 487 -32.21 5.24 -1.04
C LYS A 487 -30.91 4.50 -0.72
N ARG A 488 -30.30 3.85 -1.73
CA ARG A 488 -29.03 3.12 -1.58
C ARG A 488 -27.88 4.08 -1.30
N THR A 489 -27.75 5.15 -2.09
CA THR A 489 -26.74 6.19 -1.86
C THR A 489 -26.88 6.80 -0.48
N GLU A 490 -28.08 7.20 -0.07
CA GLU A 490 -28.31 7.79 1.25
C GLU A 490 -27.87 6.85 2.38
N LEU A 491 -28.21 5.56 2.29
CA LEU A 491 -27.79 4.56 3.26
C LEU A 491 -26.27 4.41 3.32
N VAL A 492 -25.63 4.21 2.17
CA VAL A 492 -24.17 3.98 2.09
C VAL A 492 -23.42 5.21 2.60
N LEU A 493 -23.83 6.42 2.21
CA LEU A 493 -23.22 7.67 2.68
C LEU A 493 -23.38 7.86 4.19
N LYS A 494 -24.56 7.56 4.76
CA LYS A 494 -24.78 7.64 6.22
C LYS A 494 -23.92 6.63 6.98
N CYS A 495 -23.82 5.40 6.49
CA CYS A 495 -22.96 4.38 7.07
C CYS A 495 -21.49 4.79 6.98
N LEU A 496 -21.04 5.23 5.80
CA LEU A 496 -19.67 5.70 5.56
C LEU A 496 -19.31 6.86 6.49
N LYS A 497 -20.20 7.85 6.64
CA LYS A 497 -20.03 8.96 7.60
C LYS A 497 -19.81 8.44 9.02
N GLY A 498 -20.63 7.47 9.46
CA GLY A 498 -20.48 6.84 10.77
C GLY A 498 -19.13 6.12 10.93
N PHE A 499 -18.71 5.38 9.90
CA PHE A 499 -17.43 4.67 9.90
C PHE A 499 -16.25 5.63 9.91
N MET A 500 -16.29 6.72 9.13
CA MET A 500 -15.26 7.76 9.12
C MET A 500 -15.13 8.44 10.49
N MET A 501 -16.26 8.75 11.13
CA MET A 501 -16.26 9.30 12.50
C MET A 501 -15.69 8.31 13.51
N GLU A 502 -15.96 7.01 13.33
CA GLU A 502 -15.36 5.98 14.15
C GLU A 502 -13.85 5.92 13.94
N MET A 503 -13.37 5.87 12.70
CA MET A 503 -11.94 5.78 12.39
C MET A 503 -11.15 7.01 12.86
N ALA A 504 -11.76 8.19 12.87
CA ALA A 504 -11.19 9.39 13.44
C ALA A 504 -10.86 9.25 14.94
N THR A 505 -11.51 8.34 15.66
CA THR A 505 -11.18 8.05 17.08
C THR A 505 -9.99 7.09 17.24
N TRP A 506 -9.58 6.39 16.18
CA TRP A 506 -8.56 5.32 16.23
C TRP A 506 -7.17 5.79 15.79
N GLY A 507 -7.04 6.98 15.18
CA GLY A 507 -5.80 7.38 14.52
C GLY A 507 -5.49 8.87 14.52
N VAL A 508 -4.24 9.17 14.18
CA VAL A 508 -3.73 10.54 13.95
C VAL A 508 -4.47 11.15 12.77
N ASN A 509 -5.03 12.35 12.95
CA ASN A 509 -5.72 13.14 11.93
C ASN A 509 -4.87 13.29 10.65
N ARG A 510 -5.04 12.37 9.69
CA ARG A 510 -4.55 12.52 8.32
C ARG A 510 -5.74 12.77 7.42
N CYS A 511 -5.58 13.74 6.51
CA CYS A 511 -6.59 14.03 5.51
C CYS A 511 -6.69 12.81 4.58
N SER A 512 -7.85 12.16 4.54
CA SER A 512 -8.09 11.04 3.64
C SER A 512 -9.07 11.45 2.54
N THR A 513 -8.80 11.00 1.32
CA THR A 513 -9.66 11.17 0.16
C THR A 513 -10.51 9.92 -0.02
N ILE A 514 -11.82 10.05 -0.09
CA ILE A 514 -12.73 8.95 -0.46
C ILE A 514 -13.34 9.26 -1.82
N GLN A 515 -13.04 8.42 -2.80
CA GLN A 515 -13.61 8.51 -4.13
C GLN A 515 -14.82 7.56 -4.22
N LEU A 516 -15.98 8.14 -4.44
CA LEU A 516 -17.26 7.47 -4.56
C LEU A 516 -17.57 7.32 -6.05
N VAL A 517 -17.46 6.10 -6.56
CA VAL A 517 -17.66 5.80 -7.98
C VAL A 517 -19.10 5.36 -8.20
N VAL A 518 -19.75 5.93 -9.20
CA VAL A 518 -21.03 5.45 -9.73
C VAL A 518 -20.86 4.93 -11.16
N PRO A 519 -21.63 3.90 -11.57
CA PRO A 519 -21.46 3.27 -12.88
C PRO A 519 -21.59 4.25 -14.05
N LYS A 520 -20.81 4.00 -15.11
CA LYS A 520 -20.75 4.83 -16.33
C LYS A 520 -22.09 5.04 -17.03
N ASN A 521 -23.01 4.08 -16.91
CA ASN A 521 -24.34 4.12 -17.51
C ASN A 521 -25.41 4.83 -16.66
N LEU A 522 -25.03 5.48 -15.54
CA LEU A 522 -25.94 6.33 -14.77
C LEU A 522 -26.30 7.62 -15.52
N LEU A 523 -27.59 7.96 -15.54
CA LEU A 523 -28.12 9.19 -16.13
C LEU A 523 -27.56 10.44 -15.45
N ASP A 524 -27.24 11.47 -16.24
CA ASP A 524 -26.69 12.76 -15.76
C ASP A 524 -27.58 13.40 -14.69
N GLN A 525 -28.91 13.40 -14.88
CA GLN A 525 -29.85 13.97 -13.92
C GLN A 525 -29.79 13.26 -12.57
N THR A 526 -29.71 11.93 -12.57
CA THR A 526 -29.57 11.15 -11.34
C THR A 526 -28.22 11.43 -10.68
N PHE A 527 -27.13 11.56 -11.45
CA PHE A 527 -25.82 11.93 -10.92
C PHE A 527 -25.88 13.25 -10.13
N PHE A 528 -26.50 14.30 -10.66
CA PHE A 528 -26.65 15.57 -9.96
C PHE A 528 -27.51 15.46 -8.68
N GLN A 529 -28.56 14.62 -8.70
CA GLN A 529 -29.31 14.33 -7.48
C GLN A 529 -28.45 13.66 -6.40
N LEU A 530 -27.54 12.75 -6.79
CA LEU A 530 -26.59 12.13 -5.85
C LEU A 530 -25.57 13.15 -5.33
N ALA A 531 -25.11 14.06 -6.18
CA ALA A 531 -24.22 15.15 -5.80
C ALA A 531 -24.86 16.05 -4.71
N ASP A 532 -26.14 16.37 -4.82
CA ASP A 532 -26.87 17.18 -3.83
C ASP A 532 -27.08 16.45 -2.48
N LEU A 533 -27.08 15.11 -2.47
CA LEU A 533 -27.18 14.33 -1.23
C LEU A 533 -25.90 14.39 -0.39
N VAL A 534 -24.73 14.55 -1.01
CA VAL A 534 -23.44 14.54 -0.29
C VAL A 534 -23.36 15.69 0.74
N PRO A 535 -23.57 16.97 0.39
CA PRO A 535 -23.59 18.06 1.37
C PRO A 535 -24.68 17.89 2.43
N THR A 536 -25.85 17.38 2.03
CA THR A 536 -27.00 17.18 2.93
C THR A 536 -26.68 16.21 4.07
N ILE A 537 -25.96 15.12 3.75
CA ILE A 537 -25.60 14.09 4.73
C ILE A 537 -24.37 14.50 5.54
N PHE A 538 -23.34 15.07 4.89
CA PHE A 538 -22.08 15.38 5.55
C PHE A 538 -22.07 16.71 6.31
N ARG A 539 -23.04 17.60 6.08
CA ARG A 539 -23.14 18.97 6.61
C ARG A 539 -21.81 19.71 6.48
N GLU A 540 -21.71 20.57 5.47
CA GLU A 540 -20.61 21.52 5.38
C GLU A 540 -20.50 22.32 6.68
N SER A 541 -19.31 22.32 7.27
CA SER A 541 -18.96 23.26 8.33
C SER A 541 -18.95 24.66 7.70
N ARG A 542 -20.11 25.34 7.72
CA ARG A 542 -20.18 26.78 7.46
C ARG A 542 -19.22 27.46 8.43
N THR A 543 -18.12 28.02 7.93
CA THR A 543 -17.36 29.01 8.67
C THR A 543 -18.29 30.21 8.82
N VAL A 544 -18.75 30.45 10.05
CA VAL A 544 -19.45 31.69 10.37
C VAL A 544 -18.45 32.81 10.09
N THR A 545 -18.68 33.58 9.02
CA THR A 545 -17.98 34.83 8.79
C THR A 545 -18.35 35.74 9.96
N LEU A 546 -17.44 35.89 10.93
CA LEU A 546 -17.55 36.95 11.91
C LEU A 546 -17.41 38.26 11.14
N GLN A 547 -18.54 38.90 10.86
CA GLN A 547 -18.55 40.30 10.47
C GLN A 547 -18.06 41.09 11.68
N PHE A 548 -16.86 41.65 11.57
CA PHE A 548 -16.39 42.73 12.43
C PHE A 548 -16.93 44.06 11.92
#